data_AF-D6A996-F1
#
_entry.id   AF-D6A996-F1
#
_cell.length_a   1.000
_cell.length_b   1.000
_cell.length_c   1.000
_cell.angle_alpha   90.00
_cell.angle_beta   90.00
_cell.angle_gamma   90.00
#
_symmetry.space_group_name_H-M   'P 1'
#
loop_
_entity.id
_entity.type
_entity.pdbx_description
1 polymer ?
#
loop_
_entity_poly.entity_id
_entity_poly.type
_entity_poly.pdbx_seq_one_letter_code
_entity_poly.pdbx_strand_id
1 'polypeptide(L)' 'MIGRSAEEVDHAPPRGRYAPVPAPQTVSPRSPLRWAAPAAALAVASAVVAVRALRRRH' A
#
# COMPACT_ATOMS: atom_id res chain seq x y z
N MET A 1 10.76 50.46 -14.57
CA MET A 1 10.03 49.21 -14.84
C MET A 1 10.23 48.33 -13.62
N ILE A 2 9.29 48.39 -12.67
CA ILE A 2 9.40 47.63 -11.43
C ILE A 2 8.95 46.21 -11.76
N GLY A 3 9.90 45.26 -11.74
CA GLY A 3 9.56 43.85 -11.89
C GLY A 3 8.62 43.43 -10.76
N ARG A 4 7.72 42.48 -11.04
CA ARG A 4 6.82 41.88 -10.05
C ARG A 4 7.61 41.52 -8.79
N SER A 5 7.08 41.88 -7.61
CA SER A 5 7.76 41.59 -6.34
C SER A 5 7.98 40.09 -6.18
N ALA A 6 8.96 39.66 -5.37
CA ALA A 6 9.28 38.25 -5.20
C ALA A 6 8.10 37.43 -4.65
N GLU A 7 7.22 38.06 -3.88
CA GLU A 7 5.95 37.54 -3.37
C GLU A 7 4.84 37.46 -4.44
N GLU A 8 5.00 38.15 -5.57
CA GLU A 8 4.08 38.15 -6.72
C GLU A 8 4.56 37.21 -7.84
N VAL A 9 5.68 36.51 -7.61
CA VAL A 9 6.17 35.43 -8.46
C VAL A 9 5.37 34.17 -8.16
N ASP A 10 4.83 33.54 -9.21
CA ASP A 10 4.09 32.29 -9.08
C ASP A 10 4.98 31.22 -8.41
N HIS A 11 4.51 30.72 -7.27
CA HIS A 11 5.18 29.67 -6.50
C HIS A 11 4.80 28.26 -6.98
N ALA A 12 4.08 28.13 -8.10
CA ALA A 12 3.83 26.83 -8.69
C ALA A 12 5.15 26.07 -8.89
N PRO A 13 5.20 24.77 -8.54
CA PRO A 13 6.39 23.96 -8.73
C PRO A 13 6.88 24.06 -10.20
N PRO A 14 8.21 24.20 -10.42
CA PRO A 14 8.74 24.35 -11.77
C PRO A 14 8.35 23.15 -12.61
N ARG A 15 7.75 23.41 -13.79
CA ARG A 15 7.42 22.38 -14.78
C ARG A 15 8.41 22.45 -15.94
N GLY A 16 8.68 21.30 -16.56
CA GLY A 16 9.59 21.20 -17.69
C GLY A 16 10.99 20.72 -17.30
N ARG A 17 12.01 21.19 -18.02
CA ARG A 17 13.36 20.59 -18.02
C ARG A 17 14.13 20.75 -16.69
N TYR A 18 13.74 21.71 -15.88
CA TYR A 18 14.30 21.97 -14.55
C TYR A 18 13.39 21.48 -13.42
N ALA A 19 12.32 20.75 -13.74
CA ALA A 19 11.51 20.12 -12.72
C ALA A 19 12.35 19.07 -11.95
N PRO A 20 12.20 18.97 -10.63
CA PRO A 20 12.82 17.91 -9.85
C PRO A 20 12.47 16.55 -10.45
N VAL A 21 13.48 15.73 -10.74
CA VAL A 21 13.28 14.35 -11.15
C VAL A 21 12.64 13.60 -9.99
N PRO A 22 11.56 12.82 -10.21
CA PRO A 22 10.95 12.03 -9.15
C PRO A 22 11.98 11.13 -8.48
N ALA A 23 11.94 11.06 -7.15
CA ALA A 23 12.81 10.16 -6.41
C ALA A 23 12.55 8.70 -6.85
N PRO A 24 13.59 7.85 -6.90
CA PRO A 24 13.43 6.43 -7.20
C PRO A 24 12.39 5.81 -6.26
N GLN A 25 11.41 5.10 -6.83
CA GLN A 25 10.41 4.40 -6.03
C GLN A 25 11.05 3.22 -5.32
N THR A 26 10.92 3.15 -4.00
CA THR A 26 11.37 2.01 -3.22
C THR A 26 10.45 0.82 -3.49
N VAL A 27 10.95 -0.20 -4.19
CA VAL A 27 10.22 -1.46 -4.36
C VAL A 27 10.28 -2.22 -3.05
N SER A 28 9.16 -2.26 -2.32
CA SER A 28 9.06 -3.05 -1.09
C SER A 28 8.95 -4.54 -1.44
N PRO A 29 9.73 -5.44 -0.81
CA PRO A 29 9.65 -6.86 -1.10
C PRO A 29 8.24 -7.40 -0.82
N ARG A 30 7.72 -8.21 -1.74
CA ARG A 30 6.40 -8.83 -1.59
C ARG A 30 6.44 -9.77 -0.38
N SER A 31 5.56 -9.52 0.61
CA SER A 31 5.46 -10.38 1.79
C SER A 31 5.27 -11.84 1.39
N PRO A 32 6.17 -12.77 1.82
CA PRO A 32 6.10 -14.19 1.45
C PRO A 32 4.81 -14.85 1.98
N LEU A 33 4.25 -14.30 3.06
CA LEU A 33 3.04 -14.82 3.70
C LEU A 33 1.77 -14.66 2.85
N ARG A 34 1.80 -13.83 1.80
CA ARG A 34 0.65 -13.65 0.89
C ARG A 34 0.24 -14.94 0.19
N TRP A 35 1.17 -15.87 0.00
CA TRP A 35 0.91 -17.19 -0.56
C TRP A 35 0.36 -18.20 0.46
N ALA A 36 0.68 -18.00 1.74
CA ALA A 36 0.19 -18.85 2.82
C ALA A 36 -1.24 -18.50 3.26
N ALA A 37 -1.68 -17.26 3.02
CA ALA A 37 -3.02 -16.76 3.36
C ALA A 37 -4.18 -17.69 2.92
N PRO A 38 -4.28 -18.19 1.67
CA PRO A 38 -5.36 -19.07 1.26
C PRO A 38 -5.35 -20.43 2.00
N ALA A 39 -4.18 -21.01 2.22
CA ALA A 39 -4.06 -22.28 2.95
C ALA A 39 -4.47 -22.12 4.43
N ALA A 40 -4.07 -21.02 5.06
CA ALA A 40 -4.46 -20.70 6.43
C ALA A 40 -5.98 -20.52 6.57
N ALA A 41 -6.63 -19.84 5.60
CA ALA A 41 -8.07 -19.65 5.61
C ALA A 41 -8.84 -20.98 5.58
N LEU A 42 -8.40 -21.93 4.74
CA LEU A 42 -9.00 -23.26 4.64
C LEU A 42 -8.79 -24.08 5.92
N ALA A 43 -7.59 -24.03 6.51
CA ALA A 43 -7.29 -24.72 7.76
C ALA A 43 -8.14 -24.20 8.93
N VAL A 44 -8.33 -22.89 9.03
CA VAL A 44 -9.18 -22.29 10.07
C VAL A 44 -10.65 -22.66 9.84
N ALA A 45 -11.14 -22.55 8.60
CA ALA A 45 -12.52 -22.91 8.28
C ALA A 45 -12.83 -24.37 8.60
N SER A 46 -11.92 -25.29 8.24
CA SER A 46 -12.09 -26.72 8.52
C SER A 46 -12.06 -27.03 10.01
N ALA A 47 -11.14 -26.40 10.77
CA ALA A 47 -11.08 -26.54 12.22
C ALA A 47 -12.36 -26.07 12.90
N VAL A 48 -12.91 -24.92 12.49
CA VAL A 48 -14.17 -24.39 13.04
C VAL A 48 -15.33 -25.35 12.77
N VAL A 49 -15.44 -25.89 11.55
CA VAL A 49 -16.47 -26.87 11.20
C VAL A 49 -16.31 -28.15 12.02
N ALA A 50 -15.09 -28.67 12.15
CA ALA A 50 -14.81 -29.88 12.91
C ALA A 50 -15.18 -29.73 14.41
N VAL A 51 -14.80 -28.61 15.02
CA VAL A 51 -15.15 -28.28 16.41
C VAL A 51 -16.66 -28.12 16.56
N ARG A 52 -17.33 -27.45 15.62
CA ARG A 52 -18.79 -27.28 15.66
C ARG A 52 -19.53 -28.61 15.49
N ALA A 53 -19.02 -29.50 14.65
CA ALA A 53 -19.55 -30.85 14.51
C ALA A 53 -19.31 -31.67 15.80
N LEU A 54 -18.19 -31.47 16.49
CA LEU A 54 -17.88 -32.13 17.77
C LEU A 54 -18.79 -31.69 18.89
N ARG A 55 -19.08 -30.40 18.98
CA ARG A 55 -20.02 -29.85 19.95
C ARG A 55 -21.48 -30.21 19.68
N ARG A 56 -21.81 -30.65 18.47
CA ARG A 56 -23.18 -31.09 18.14
C ARG A 56 -23.41 -32.57 18.42
N ARG A 57 -22.34 -33.37 18.54
CA ARG A 57 -22.42 -34.82 18.73
C ARG A 57 -22.25 -35.26 20.19
N HIS A 58 -21.61 -34.44 21.03
CA HIS A 58 -21.61 -34.56 22.49
C HIS A 58 -22.62 -33.58 23.08
#